data_AF-A0A852VF03-F1
#
_entry.id   AF-A0A852VF03-F1
#
_cell.length_a   1.000
_cell.length_b   1.000
_cell.length_c   1.000
_cell.angle_alpha   90.00
_cell.angle_beta   90.00
_cell.angle_gamma   90.00
#
_symmetry.space_group_name_H-M   'P 1'
#
loop_
_entity.id
_entity.type
_entity.pdbx_description
1 polymer ?
#
loop_
_entity_poly.entity_id
_entity_poly.type
_entity_poly.pdbx_seq_one_letter_code
_entity_poly.pdbx_strand_id
1 'polypeptide(L)'
;MPIHHTSVEVNNHKGANVAGSLAGSVFYKPKMTTEVNGAHARVALHTDKPVFYVHVMDDPGGDSSASAANWAIVRASIDKDRRILSQVNFTQLTGNAKRNAFQVDASIEKLDDGWFKIVPKEPLAPGEYALQPVPKAANTFSTVVFDFTIDSKAPDASDALSAPTS
;
A
#
# COMPACT_ATOMS: atom_id res chain seq x y z
N MET A 1 12.96 12.60 -6.13
CA MET A 1 12.84 11.38 -6.97
C MET A 1 11.37 11.03 -7.06
N PRO A 2 10.81 10.87 -8.27
CA PRO A 2 9.41 10.46 -8.45
C PRO A 2 9.22 9.00 -8.05
N ILE A 3 8.03 8.66 -7.54
CA ILE A 3 7.61 7.27 -7.33
C ILE A 3 6.50 7.00 -8.34
N HIS A 4 6.65 5.92 -9.11
CA HIS A 4 5.71 5.56 -10.15
C HIS A 4 4.47 4.88 -9.55
N HIS A 5 3.33 5.04 -10.22
CA HIS A 5 2.16 4.29 -9.83
C HIS A 5 2.29 2.82 -10.25
N THR A 6 1.68 1.94 -9.49
CA THR A 6 1.61 0.50 -9.75
C THR A 6 0.18 0.02 -9.52
N SER A 7 -0.31 -0.80 -10.44
CA SER A 7 -1.63 -1.43 -10.33
C SER A 7 -1.64 -2.51 -9.26
N VAL A 8 -2.76 -2.61 -8.55
CA VAL A 8 -2.98 -3.58 -7.48
C VAL A 8 -4.01 -4.62 -7.91
N GLU A 9 -3.71 -5.88 -7.64
CA GLU A 9 -4.63 -6.99 -7.78
C GLU A 9 -5.32 -7.30 -6.44
N VAL A 10 -6.64 -7.50 -6.46
CA VAL A 10 -7.39 -7.94 -5.29
C VAL A 10 -7.62 -9.45 -5.38
N ASN A 11 -7.06 -10.19 -4.42
CA ASN A 11 -7.12 -11.65 -4.39
C ASN A 11 -7.99 -12.13 -3.23
N ASN A 12 -8.95 -13.02 -3.52
CA ASN A 12 -9.89 -13.57 -2.56
C ASN A 12 -9.51 -14.97 -2.05
N HIS A 13 -8.30 -15.46 -2.37
CA HIS A 13 -7.70 -16.71 -1.88
C HIS A 13 -8.68 -17.91 -1.81
N LYS A 14 -9.55 -18.05 -2.82
CA LYS A 14 -10.62 -19.07 -2.87
C LYS A 14 -10.10 -20.50 -3.12
N GLY A 15 -8.79 -20.71 -3.15
CA GLY A 15 -8.16 -21.91 -3.73
C GLY A 15 -7.53 -22.93 -2.77
N ALA A 16 -7.55 -22.74 -1.46
CA ALA A 16 -6.95 -23.71 -0.53
C ALA A 16 -8.00 -24.66 0.05
N ASN A 17 -7.99 -25.91 -0.42
CA ASN A 17 -8.72 -27.10 0.04
C ASN A 17 -10.15 -27.33 -0.52
N VAL A 18 -10.26 -27.70 -1.80
CA VAL A 18 -11.39 -28.50 -2.33
C VAL A 18 -10.95 -29.85 -2.89
N ALA A 19 -9.84 -30.40 -2.37
CA ALA A 19 -9.46 -31.78 -2.63
C ALA A 19 -10.22 -32.70 -1.67
N GLY A 20 -11.41 -33.12 -2.13
CA GLY A 20 -12.12 -34.33 -1.73
C GLY A 20 -12.19 -34.67 -0.25
N SER A 21 -13.23 -34.22 0.45
CA SER A 21 -13.99 -35.01 1.43
C SER A 21 -14.84 -34.09 2.32
N LEU A 22 -16.14 -34.42 2.38
CA LEU A 22 -17.06 -34.18 3.50
C LEU A 22 -17.63 -32.75 3.70
N ALA A 23 -18.96 -32.72 3.64
CA ALA A 23 -19.86 -31.94 4.48
C ALA A 23 -19.24 -31.07 5.60
N GLY A 24 -19.58 -29.78 5.62
CA GLY A 24 -19.81 -29.07 6.89
C GLY A 24 -18.62 -28.51 7.66
N SER A 25 -17.60 -27.91 7.04
CA SER A 25 -16.63 -27.12 7.84
C SER A 25 -17.18 -25.73 8.16
N VAL A 26 -17.65 -25.55 9.39
CA VAL A 26 -18.18 -24.30 10.00
C VAL A 26 -17.06 -23.25 10.23
N PHE A 27 -15.90 -23.36 9.57
CA PHE A 27 -14.70 -22.57 9.88
C PHE A 27 -14.00 -21.95 8.65
N TYR A 28 -14.70 -21.77 7.52
CA TYR A 28 -14.14 -21.03 6.39
C TYR A 28 -13.89 -19.56 6.80
N LYS A 29 -12.62 -19.12 6.71
CA LYS A 29 -12.21 -17.72 6.93
C LYS A 29 -11.79 -17.13 5.58
N PRO A 30 -12.69 -16.40 4.89
CA PRO A 30 -12.29 -15.67 3.69
C PRO A 30 -11.13 -14.73 4.01
N LYS A 31 -10.07 -14.81 3.22
CA LYS A 31 -8.92 -13.90 3.27
C LYS A 31 -8.89 -13.10 1.97
N MET A 32 -8.99 -11.78 2.08
CA MET A 32 -8.80 -10.88 0.94
C MET A 32 -7.48 -10.15 1.11
N THR A 33 -6.70 -10.06 0.03
CA THR A 33 -5.42 -9.33 -0.01
C THR A 33 -5.38 -8.38 -1.20
N THR A 34 -4.62 -7.30 -1.03
CA THR A 34 -4.15 -6.46 -2.14
C THR A 34 -2.71 -6.81 -2.46
N GLU A 35 -2.43 -7.14 -3.71
CA GLU A 35 -1.15 -7.67 -4.16
C GLU A 35 -0.58 -6.82 -5.30
N VAL A 36 0.74 -6.65 -5.28
CA VAL A 36 1.52 -6.05 -6.36
C VAL A 36 2.45 -7.12 -6.92
N ASN A 37 2.51 -7.22 -8.24
CA ASN A 37 3.41 -8.14 -8.92
C ASN A 37 4.88 -7.71 -8.74
N GLY A 38 5.76 -8.70 -8.60
CA GLY A 38 7.19 -8.51 -8.33
C GLY A 38 7.50 -8.47 -6.84
N ALA A 39 8.63 -9.07 -6.47
CA ALA A 39 9.14 -9.09 -5.09
C ALA A 39 9.77 -7.75 -4.64
N HIS A 40 10.11 -6.87 -5.59
CA HIS A 40 10.81 -5.61 -5.33
C HIS A 40 10.18 -4.44 -6.08
N ALA A 41 10.18 -3.27 -5.44
CA ALA A 41 9.82 -2.03 -6.09
C ALA A 41 10.88 -1.66 -7.13
N ARG A 42 10.46 -0.89 -8.14
CA ARG A 42 11.39 -0.32 -9.12
C ARG A 42 12.23 0.82 -8.54
N VAL A 43 11.77 1.38 -7.43
CA VAL A 43 12.29 2.61 -6.84
C VAL A 43 12.80 2.31 -5.44
N ALA A 44 14.08 2.59 -5.19
CA ALA A 44 14.69 2.48 -3.88
C ALA A 44 14.94 3.87 -3.28
N LEU A 45 14.59 4.04 -2.02
CA LEU A 45 14.88 5.21 -1.21
C LEU A 45 16.06 4.91 -0.30
N HIS A 46 17.01 5.83 -0.26
CA HIS A 46 18.24 5.67 0.53
C HIS A 46 18.12 6.18 1.97
N THR A 47 16.98 6.81 2.32
CA THR A 47 16.68 7.31 3.66
C THR A 47 15.56 6.50 4.31
N ASP A 48 15.70 6.24 5.62
CA ASP A 48 14.68 5.62 6.45
C ASP A 48 13.59 6.60 6.92
N LYS A 49 13.77 7.91 6.74
CA LYS A 49 12.76 8.95 7.02
C LYS A 49 12.38 9.72 5.76
N PRO A 50 11.73 9.07 4.79
CA PRO A 50 11.31 9.76 3.57
C PRO A 50 10.22 10.80 3.86
N VAL A 51 10.26 11.90 3.10
CA VAL A 51 9.22 12.92 3.07
C VAL A 51 8.56 12.86 1.70
N PHE A 52 7.26 12.57 1.68
CA PHE A 52 6.50 12.49 0.43
C PHE A 52 5.68 13.77 0.24
N TYR A 53 5.71 14.28 -0.97
CA TYR A 53 4.82 15.35 -1.42
C TYR A 53 3.89 14.77 -2.49
N VAL A 54 2.59 14.85 -2.24
CA VAL A 54 1.56 14.33 -3.13
C VAL A 54 0.65 15.47 -3.55
N HIS A 55 0.48 15.65 -4.85
CA HIS A 55 -0.49 16.60 -5.39
C HIS A 55 -1.75 15.84 -5.80
N VAL A 56 -2.90 16.29 -5.30
CA VAL A 56 -4.20 15.76 -5.71
C VAL A 56 -4.90 16.83 -6.52
N MET A 57 -5.01 16.59 -7.83
CA MET A 57 -5.85 17.43 -8.70
C MET A 57 -7.32 17.18 -8.33
N ASP A 58 -8.09 18.24 -8.12
CA ASP A 58 -9.54 18.13 -8.10
C ASP A 58 -10.02 17.72 -9.50
N ASP A 59 -10.42 16.46 -9.66
CA ASP A 59 -11.05 15.99 -10.88
C ASP A 59 -12.57 16.22 -10.78
N PRO A 60 -13.16 17.13 -11.58
CA PRO A 60 -14.60 17.39 -11.56
C PRO A 60 -15.45 16.20 -12.10
N GLY A 61 -14.83 15.14 -12.65
CA GLY A 61 -15.51 13.95 -13.15
C GLY A 61 -14.93 12.61 -12.66
N GLY A 62 -13.93 12.63 -11.78
CA GLY A 62 -13.19 11.45 -11.34
C GLY A 62 -13.68 10.84 -10.04
N ASP A 63 -13.52 9.53 -9.91
CA ASP A 63 -13.83 8.78 -8.69
C ASP A 63 -13.12 9.42 -7.48
N SER A 64 -13.91 10.00 -6.58
CA SER A 64 -13.44 10.83 -5.45
C SER A 64 -12.66 10.06 -4.37
N SER A 65 -12.15 8.86 -4.66
CA SER A 65 -11.36 8.04 -3.73
C SER A 65 -10.02 8.68 -3.35
N ALA A 66 -9.53 9.63 -4.15
CA ALA A 66 -8.33 10.42 -3.85
C ALA A 66 -8.61 11.71 -3.05
N SER A 67 -9.87 12.01 -2.68
CA SER A 67 -10.22 13.25 -1.98
C SER A 67 -9.61 13.32 -0.57
N ALA A 68 -8.44 13.97 -0.50
CA ALA A 68 -7.79 14.74 0.57
C ALA A 68 -7.62 14.16 2.00
N ALA A 69 -8.38 13.15 2.43
CA ALA A 69 -8.51 12.88 3.87
C ALA A 69 -7.72 11.68 4.38
N ASN A 70 -7.35 10.70 3.55
CA ASN A 70 -6.72 9.49 4.09
C ASN A 70 -5.70 8.93 3.11
N TRP A 71 -4.43 9.28 3.29
CA TRP A 71 -3.31 8.55 2.68
C TRP A 71 -2.68 7.63 3.73
N ALA A 72 -2.03 6.56 3.31
CA ALA A 72 -1.31 5.67 4.21
C ALA A 72 0.00 5.20 3.59
N ILE A 73 1.01 5.10 4.44
CA ILE A 73 2.20 4.29 4.18
C ILE A 73 1.89 2.90 4.70
N VAL A 74 2.11 1.88 3.88
CA VAL A 74 1.98 0.47 4.28
C VAL A 74 3.27 -0.28 4.02
N ARG A 75 3.64 -1.17 4.94
CA ARG A 75 4.73 -2.12 4.73
C ARG A 75 4.20 -3.34 4.00
N ALA A 76 4.87 -3.74 2.93
CA ALA A 76 4.55 -4.95 2.21
C ALA A 76 5.17 -6.18 2.89
N SER A 77 4.48 -7.31 2.80
CA SER A 77 5.10 -8.62 2.99
C SER A 77 5.33 -9.28 1.63
N ILE A 78 6.46 -9.98 1.46
CA ILE A 78 6.78 -10.67 0.21
C ILE A 78 6.27 -12.11 0.32
N ASP A 79 5.43 -12.53 -0.61
CA ASP A 79 5.01 -13.91 -0.81
C ASP A 79 5.37 -14.35 -2.23
N LYS A 80 6.40 -15.19 -2.33
CA LYS A 80 7.01 -15.62 -3.60
C LYS A 80 7.43 -14.41 -4.44
N ASP A 81 6.74 -14.17 -5.54
CA ASP A 81 6.97 -13.15 -6.55
C ASP A 81 5.99 -11.97 -6.42
N ARG A 82 5.28 -11.85 -5.30
CA ARG A 82 4.29 -10.79 -5.06
C ARG A 82 4.52 -10.10 -3.73
N ARG A 83 4.14 -8.82 -3.69
CA ARG A 83 4.11 -7.99 -2.47
C ARG A 83 2.66 -7.82 -2.01
N ILE A 84 2.38 -8.24 -0.79
CA ILE A 84 1.06 -8.14 -0.15
C ILE A 84 1.02 -6.85 0.69
N LEU A 85 0.14 -5.91 0.32
CA LEU A 85 0.05 -4.57 0.91
C LEU A 85 -1.03 -4.43 1.99
N SER A 86 -2.06 -5.27 1.95
CA SER A 86 -3.13 -5.26 2.95
C SER A 86 -3.80 -6.63 3.01
N GLN A 87 -4.37 -6.94 4.17
CA GLN A 87 -5.12 -8.17 4.41
C GLN A 87 -6.37 -7.87 5.23
N VAL A 88 -7.52 -8.36 4.76
CA VAL A 88 -8.76 -8.39 5.52
C VAL A 88 -9.09 -9.84 5.85
N ASN A 89 -9.23 -10.12 7.15
CA ASN A 89 -9.67 -11.41 7.64
C ASN A 89 -11.15 -11.32 8.03
N PHE A 90 -11.97 -12.16 7.41
CA PHE A 90 -13.39 -12.27 7.76
C PHE A 90 -13.61 -13.49 8.66
N THR A 91 -14.20 -13.29 9.85
CA THR A 91 -14.69 -14.39 10.69
C THR A 91 -16.20 -14.56 10.46
N GLN A 92 -16.60 -15.63 9.77
CA GLN A 92 -18.01 -15.88 9.42
C GLN A 92 -18.94 -16.04 10.63
N LEU A 93 -18.41 -16.39 11.80
CA LEU A 93 -19.19 -16.64 13.03
C LEU A 93 -19.59 -15.37 13.80
N THR A 94 -18.96 -14.22 13.55
CA THR A 94 -19.24 -12.99 14.32
C THR A 94 -19.45 -11.75 13.46
N GLY A 95 -19.28 -11.83 12.13
CA GLY A 95 -19.40 -10.68 11.23
C GLY A 95 -18.31 -9.60 11.40
N ASN A 96 -17.38 -9.78 12.34
CA ASN A 96 -16.33 -8.79 12.60
C ASN A 96 -15.18 -8.96 11.60
N ALA A 97 -15.02 -7.98 10.71
CA ALA A 97 -13.83 -7.87 9.87
C ALA A 97 -12.72 -7.16 10.66
N LYS A 98 -11.52 -7.73 10.69
CA LYS A 98 -10.31 -7.02 11.18
C LYS A 98 -9.38 -6.74 10.00
N ARG A 99 -9.14 -5.45 9.75
CA ARG A 99 -8.13 -4.95 8.80
C ARG A 99 -6.76 -5.00 9.50
N ASN A 100 -5.78 -5.68 8.89
CA ASN A 100 -4.53 -6.04 9.59
C ASN A 100 -3.36 -5.04 9.40
N ALA A 101 -2.55 -5.01 10.46
CA ALA A 101 -1.30 -4.37 10.91
C ALA A 101 -0.24 -3.76 9.96
N PHE A 102 -0.45 -3.63 8.66
CA PHE A 102 0.64 -3.17 7.76
C PHE A 102 0.79 -1.65 7.68
N GLN A 103 -0.11 -0.89 8.29
CA GLN A 103 -0.05 0.57 8.27
C GLN A 103 1.08 1.10 9.14
N VAL A 104 1.84 2.03 8.59
CA VAL A 104 2.85 2.80 9.31
C VAL A 104 2.22 4.09 9.79
N ASP A 105 2.49 4.46 11.04
CA ASP A 105 2.12 5.75 11.58
C ASP A 105 2.86 6.88 10.86
N ALA A 106 2.08 7.83 10.31
CA ALA A 106 2.60 8.98 9.59
C ALA A 106 1.87 10.26 10.02
N SER A 107 2.55 11.40 9.91
CA SER A 107 1.89 12.70 9.85
C SER A 107 1.46 13.01 8.41
N ILE A 108 0.29 13.61 8.26
CA ILE A 108 -0.24 14.08 6.98
C ILE A 108 -0.63 15.53 7.18
N GLU A 109 0.06 16.42 6.48
CA GLU A 109 -0.18 17.85 6.49
C GLU A 109 -0.72 18.25 5.12
N LYS A 110 -1.90 18.87 5.09
CA LYS A 110 -2.43 19.49 3.87
C LYS A 110 -1.71 20.82 3.68
N LEU A 111 -1.16 21.02 2.50
CA LEU A 111 -0.56 22.26 2.04
C LEU A 111 -1.51 22.98 1.08
N ASP A 112 -1.11 24.16 0.62
CA ASP A 112 -1.85 24.92 -0.38
C ASP A 112 -1.92 24.19 -1.72
N ASP A 113 -2.89 24.58 -2.55
CA ASP A 113 -3.03 24.12 -3.93
C ASP A 113 -3.05 22.58 -4.05
N GLY A 114 -3.85 21.88 -3.24
CA GLY A 114 -4.04 20.42 -3.38
C GLY A 114 -2.84 19.55 -3.00
N TRP A 115 -1.77 20.13 -2.45
CA TRP A 115 -0.60 19.38 -2.00
C TRP A 115 -0.77 18.79 -0.60
N PHE A 116 -0.12 17.65 -0.38
CA PHE A 116 -0.02 16.97 0.92
C PHE A 116 1.43 16.61 1.19
N LYS A 117 1.86 16.83 2.43
CA LYS A 117 3.15 16.35 2.95
C LYS A 117 2.89 15.17 3.89
N ILE A 118 3.56 14.06 3.62
CA ILE A 118 3.39 12.81 4.38
C ILE A 118 4.75 12.37 4.90
N VAL A 119 4.85 12.13 6.22
CA VAL A 119 6.12 11.79 6.88
C VAL A 119 5.90 10.65 7.87
N PRO A 120 6.64 9.53 7.78
CA PRO A 120 6.64 8.51 8.83
C PRO A 120 7.00 9.13 10.19
N LYS A 121 6.28 8.75 11.26
CA LYS A 121 6.62 9.22 12.61
C LYS A 121 7.94 8.62 13.11
N GLU A 122 8.19 7.37 12.75
CA GLU A 122 9.40 6.62 13.09
C GLU A 122 10.21 6.27 11.84
N PRO A 123 11.54 6.07 11.95
CA PRO A 123 12.34 5.55 10.84
C PRO A 123 11.79 4.22 10.33
N LEU A 124 11.68 4.09 9.01
CA LEU A 124 11.29 2.88 8.32
C LEU A 124 12.45 1.89 8.31
N ALA A 125 12.20 0.66 8.75
CA ALA A 125 13.16 -0.43 8.58
C ALA A 125 13.38 -0.74 7.08
N PRO A 126 14.53 -1.33 6.70
CA PRO A 126 14.72 -1.83 5.35
C PRO A 126 13.59 -2.79 4.92
N GLY A 127 13.18 -2.68 3.65
CA GLY A 127 12.13 -3.52 3.07
C GLY A 127 11.21 -2.80 2.10
N GLU A 128 10.11 -3.46 1.75
CA GLU A 128 9.16 -3.02 0.73
C GLU A 128 7.97 -2.27 1.34
N TYR A 129 7.57 -1.19 0.70
CA TYR A 129 6.53 -0.28 1.16
C TYR A 129 5.68 0.23 0.00
N ALA A 130 4.51 0.78 0.32
CA ALA A 130 3.72 1.54 -0.62
C ALA A 130 3.04 2.72 0.06
N LEU A 131 2.95 3.84 -0.68
CA LEU A 131 2.06 4.94 -0.38
C LEU A 131 0.74 4.74 -1.16
N GLN A 132 -0.39 4.85 -0.49
CA GLN A 132 -1.69 4.63 -1.12
C GLN A 132 -2.77 5.57 -0.57
N PRO A 133 -3.78 5.95 -1.38
CA PRO A 133 -5.01 6.48 -0.84
C PRO A 133 -5.67 5.40 0.03
N VAL A 134 -6.49 5.80 1.00
CA VAL A 134 -7.26 4.91 1.85
C VAL A 134 -8.74 5.16 1.54
N PRO A 135 -9.40 4.19 0.89
CA PRO A 135 -10.81 4.32 0.59
C PRO A 135 -11.66 4.49 1.85
N LYS A 136 -12.64 5.41 1.80
CA LYS A 136 -13.57 5.69 2.90
C LYS A 136 -14.56 4.55 3.15
N ALA A 137 -14.92 3.80 2.10
CA ALA A 137 -15.85 2.68 2.20
C ALA A 137 -15.18 1.44 2.81
N ALA A 138 -15.85 0.81 3.77
CA ALA A 138 -15.41 -0.46 4.30
C ALA A 138 -15.29 -1.51 3.19
N ASN A 139 -14.32 -2.42 3.32
CA ASN A 139 -14.07 -3.51 2.35
C ASN A 139 -13.75 -3.05 0.91
N THR A 140 -13.39 -1.77 0.72
CA THR A 140 -12.80 -1.29 -0.55
C THR A 140 -11.29 -1.15 -0.40
N PHE A 141 -10.60 -1.29 -1.52
CA PHE A 141 -9.14 -1.30 -1.62
C PHE A 141 -8.67 -0.30 -2.67
N SER A 142 -7.46 0.21 -2.50
CA SER A 142 -6.82 1.02 -3.54
C SER A 142 -6.40 0.14 -4.70
N THR A 143 -6.78 0.54 -5.90
CA THR A 143 -6.43 -0.13 -7.16
C THR A 143 -5.11 0.38 -7.73
N VAL A 144 -4.62 1.51 -7.20
CA VAL A 144 -3.37 2.16 -7.58
C VAL A 144 -2.61 2.54 -6.32
N VAL A 145 -1.31 2.24 -6.31
CA VAL A 145 -0.37 2.56 -5.23
C VAL A 145 0.93 3.12 -5.79
N PHE A 146 1.76 3.69 -4.93
CA PHE A 146 3.10 4.16 -5.24
C PHE A 146 4.10 3.38 -4.38
N ASP A 147 4.68 2.33 -4.93
CA ASP A 147 5.54 1.39 -4.19
C ASP A 147 7.01 1.77 -4.23
N PHE A 148 7.72 1.50 -3.14
CA PHE A 148 9.14 1.80 -2.99
C PHE A 148 9.81 0.84 -2.01
N THR A 149 11.13 0.71 -2.14
CA THR A 149 11.98 -0.06 -1.22
C THR A 149 12.77 0.91 -0.35
N ILE A 150 12.93 0.62 0.94
CA ILE A 150 13.96 1.24 1.78
C ILE A 150 15.22 0.39 1.72
N ASP A 151 16.25 0.91 1.06
CA ASP A 151 17.57 0.30 0.97
C ASP A 151 18.63 1.38 0.82
N SER A 152 19.48 1.55 1.84
CA SER A 152 20.54 2.56 1.85
C SER A 152 21.70 2.24 0.91
N LYS A 153 21.74 1.04 0.33
CA LYS A 153 22.81 0.57 -0.56
C LYS A 153 22.36 0.38 -2.00
N ALA A 154 21.10 0.65 -2.30
CA ALA A 154 20.62 0.56 -3.67
C ALA A 154 21.32 1.59 -4.58
N PRO A 155 21.47 1.30 -5.87
CA PRO A 155 21.84 2.32 -6.84
C PRO A 155 20.72 3.36 -6.95
N ASP A 156 21.08 4.59 -7.30
CA ASP A 156 20.08 5.63 -7.60
C ASP A 156 19.14 5.16 -8.72
N ALA A 157 17.86 5.51 -8.59
CA ALA A 157 16.90 5.35 -9.67
C ALA A 157 17.37 6.13 -10.91
N SER A 158 17.14 5.59 -12.10
CA SER A 158 17.60 6.20 -13.36
C SER A 158 17.01 7.59 -13.62
N ASP A 159 15.87 7.90 -13.01
CA ASP A 159 15.15 9.17 -13.07
C ASP A 159 15.29 10.01 -11.79
N ALA A 160 16.24 9.66 -10.92
CA ALA A 160 16.57 10.47 -9.76
C ALA A 160 17.06 11.85 -10.21
N LEU A 161 16.38 12.89 -9.74
CA LEU A 161 16.81 14.27 -9.94
C LEU A 161 18.07 14.51 -9.10
N SER A 162 19.15 14.96 -9.74
CA SER A 162 20.34 15.42 -9.02
C SER A 162 19.99 16.61 -8.14
N ALA A 163 20.61 16.70 -6.96
CA ALA A 163 20.52 17.90 -6.15
C ALA A 163 20.99 19.10 -6.98
N PRO A 164 20.31 20.27 -6.91
CA PRO A 164 20.82 21.47 -7.57
C PRO A 164 22.21 21.77 -7.02
N THR A 165 23.21 21.82 -7.89
CA THR A 165 24.56 22.29 -7.54
C THR A 165 24.44 23.72 -7.02
N SER A 166 24.87 23.92 -5.77
CA SER A 166 24.97 25.25 -5.14
C SER A 166 26.08 26.09 -5.76
#